data_AF-A0A395WA60-F1
#
_entry.id   AF-A0A395WA60-F1
#
_cell.length_a   1.000
_cell.length_b   1.000
_cell.length_c   1.000
_cell.angle_alpha   90.00
_cell.angle_beta   90.00
_cell.angle_gamma   90.00
#
_symmetry.space_group_name_H-M   'P 1'
#
loop_
_entity.id
_entity.type
_entity.pdbx_description
1 polymer ?
#
loop_
_entity_poly.entity_id
_entity_poly.type
_entity_poly.pdbx_seq_one_letter_code
_entity_poly.pdbx_strand_id
1 'polypeptide(L)'
;MCDETVRSVSTSIAFKISKLNPIIRGWINYFRIGSIKTKMAKLDRYVRIRIRMCIWKQWKTPQKKMKSLIKIGVNKNRTKRMAYFR
;
A
#
# COMPACT_ATOMS: atom_id res chain seq x y z
N MET A 1 -16.61 9.78 -15.27
CA MET A 1 -15.82 10.29 -14.13
C MET A 1 -16.33 9.61 -12.87
N CYS A 2 -15.64 8.74 -12.14
CA CYS A 2 -14.32 8.13 -12.25
C CYS A 2 -14.41 6.72 -11.65
N ASP A 3 -14.18 5.71 -12.48
CA ASP A 3 -14.24 4.27 -12.17
C ASP A 3 -12.96 3.78 -11.43
N GLU A 4 -12.33 4.67 -10.66
CA GLU A 4 -10.97 4.47 -10.13
C GLU A 4 -10.93 3.77 -8.74
N THR A 5 -12.09 3.55 -8.12
CA THR A 5 -12.19 2.91 -6.79
C THR A 5 -12.76 1.49 -6.82
N VAL A 6 -13.00 0.93 -8.00
CA VAL A 6 -13.53 -0.44 -8.10
C VAL A 6 -12.45 -1.45 -7.74
N ARG A 7 -12.77 -2.30 -6.76
CA ARG A 7 -11.89 -3.34 -6.19
C ARG A 7 -11.36 -4.33 -7.26
N SER A 8 -11.99 -4.39 -8.43
CA SER A 8 -11.71 -5.30 -9.54
C SER A 8 -10.67 -4.80 -10.53
N VAL A 9 -10.21 -3.54 -10.45
CA VAL A 9 -9.30 -3.00 -11.47
C VAL A 9 -7.85 -3.42 -11.20
N SER A 10 -7.28 -4.15 -12.15
CA SER A 10 -5.89 -4.62 -12.22
C SER A 10 -4.92 -3.50 -12.63
N THR A 11 -5.00 -2.33 -12.01
CA THR A 11 -4.07 -1.22 -12.24
C THR A 11 -2.76 -1.39 -11.46
N SER A 12 -1.67 -0.86 -12.02
CA SER A 12 -0.35 -0.91 -11.39
C SER A 12 -0.31 -0.17 -10.05
N ILE A 13 0.47 -0.67 -9.08
CA ILE A 13 0.63 0.01 -7.79
C ILE A 13 1.23 1.41 -7.96
N ALA A 14 2.14 1.60 -8.92
CA ALA A 14 2.73 2.90 -9.22
C ALA A 14 1.65 3.92 -9.64
N PHE A 15 0.70 3.51 -10.49
CA PHE A 15 -0.44 4.34 -10.88
C PHE A 15 -1.37 4.68 -9.70
N LYS A 16 -1.61 3.71 -8.82
CA LYS A 16 -2.40 3.97 -7.60
C LYS A 16 -1.71 4.99 -6.69
N ILE A 17 -0.40 4.86 -6.50
CA ILE A 17 0.39 5.80 -5.69
C ILE A 17 0.39 7.19 -6.33
N SER A 18 0.57 7.30 -7.66
CA SER A 18 0.59 8.59 -8.34
C SER A 18 -0.74 9.33 -8.21
N LYS A 19 -1.87 8.61 -8.23
CA LYS A 19 -3.21 9.16 -7.97
C LYS A 19 -3.46 9.53 -6.51
N LEU A 20 -2.96 8.73 -5.56
CA LEU A 20 -3.11 9.01 -4.12
C LEU A 20 -2.26 10.20 -3.66
N ASN A 21 -1.06 10.39 -4.21
CA ASN A 21 -0.13 11.45 -3.82
C ASN A 21 -0.74 12.87 -3.82
N PRO A 22 -1.39 13.36 -4.89
CA PRO A 22 -2.01 14.69 -4.90
C PRO A 22 -3.17 14.80 -3.91
N ILE A 23 -3.97 13.73 -3.73
CA ILE A 23 -5.07 13.70 -2.76
C ILE A 23 -4.52 13.86 -1.33
N ILE A 24 -3.49 13.08 -0.98
CA ILE A 24 -2.84 13.16 0.34
C ILE A 24 -2.26 14.56 0.58
N ARG A 25 -1.61 15.16 -0.44
CA ARG A 25 -1.07 16.53 -0.33
C ARG A 25 -2.16 17.57 -0.11
N GLY A 26 -3.25 17.50 -0.88
CA GLY A 26 -4.39 18.42 -0.72
C GLY A 26 -5.06 18.27 0.65
N TRP A 27 -5.22 17.04 1.11
CA TRP A 27 -5.75 16.73 2.45
C TRP A 27 -4.84 17.27 3.56
N ILE A 28 -3.52 17.07 3.48
CA ILE A 28 -2.58 17.62 4.46
C ILE A 28 -2.64 19.15 4.48
N ASN A 29 -2.73 19.81 3.32
CA ASN A 29 -2.81 21.26 3.24
C ASN A 29 -4.10 21.80 3.88
N TYR A 30 -5.23 21.14 3.63
CA TYR A 30 -6.53 21.52 4.20
C TYR A 30 -6.58 21.38 5.72
N PHE A 31 -6.07 20.26 6.25
CA PHE A 31 -6.08 19.97 7.69
C PHE A 31 -4.87 20.55 8.44
N ARG A 32 -4.01 21.33 7.77
CA ARG A 32 -2.78 21.90 8.36
C ARG A 32 -3.05 22.83 9.54
N ILE A 33 -4.21 23.49 9.54
CA ILE A 33 -4.60 24.49 10.55
C ILE A 33 -5.18 23.84 11.82
N GLY A 34 -5.59 22.55 11.75
CA GLY A 34 -6.20 21.83 12.87
C GLY A 34 -5.24 20.88 13.61
N SER A 35 -5.49 20.61 14.89
CA SER A 35 -4.79 19.60 15.72
C SER A 35 -5.13 18.14 15.33
N ILE A 36 -5.28 17.86 14.04
CA ILE A 36 -5.80 16.61 13.49
C ILE A 36 -4.69 15.56 13.23
N LYS A 37 -3.43 15.85 13.59
CA LYS A 37 -2.26 14.99 13.35
C LYS A 37 -2.47 13.53 13.79
N THR A 38 -3.04 13.30 14.97
CA THR A 38 -3.32 11.95 15.51
C THR A 38 -4.39 11.21 14.71
N LYS A 39 -5.48 11.89 14.33
CA LYS A 39 -6.54 11.31 13.49
C LYS A 39 -6.00 10.98 12.08
N MET A 40 -5.13 11.83 11.54
CA MET A 40 -4.47 11.62 10.25
C MET A 40 -3.51 10.44 10.26
N ALA A 41 -2.70 10.28 11.30
CA ALA A 41 -1.82 9.12 11.43
C ALA A 41 -2.59 7.80 11.42
N LYS A 42 -3.80 7.78 12.03
CA LYS A 42 -4.69 6.62 12.00
C LYS A 42 -5.21 6.34 10.59
N LEU A 43 -5.63 7.37 9.85
CA LEU A 43 -6.11 7.24 8.47
C LEU A 43 -5.00 6.74 7.53
N ASP A 44 -3.82 7.35 7.62
CA ASP A 44 -2.65 7.00 6.83
C ASP A 44 -2.18 5.55 7.10
N ARG A 45 -2.31 5.06 8.35
CA ARG A 45 -2.14 3.64 8.67
C ARG A 45 -3.10 2.76 7.87
N TYR A 46 -4.39 3.09 7.77
CA TYR A 46 -5.34 2.31 6.98
C TYR A 46 -4.97 2.31 5.48
N VAL A 47 -4.59 3.47 4.94
CA VAL A 47 -4.14 3.59 3.53
C VAL A 47 -2.93 2.68 3.27
N ARG A 48 -1.90 2.72 4.13
CA ARG A 48 -0.73 1.85 4.01
C ARG A 48 -1.07 0.36 4.09
N ILE A 49 -2.00 -0.03 4.96
CA ILE A 49 -2.47 -1.42 5.05
C ILE A 49 -3.11 -1.85 3.74
N ARG A 50 -3.98 -1.01 3.15
CA ARG A 50 -4.65 -1.32 1.88
C ARG A 50 -3.67 -1.44 0.72
N ILE A 51 -2.68 -0.54 0.63
CA ILE A 51 -1.62 -0.64 -0.38
C ILE A 51 -0.83 -1.94 -0.21
N ARG A 52 -0.43 -2.30 1.02
CA ARG A 52 0.26 -3.57 1.29
C ARG A 52 -0.58 -4.78 0.90
N MET A 53 -1.88 -4.78 1.19
CA MET A 53 -2.80 -5.84 0.75
C MET A 53 -2.87 -5.95 -0.78
N CYS A 54 -2.92 -4.82 -1.50
CA CYS A 54 -2.88 -4.82 -2.96
C CYS A 54 -1.57 -5.41 -3.52
N ILE A 55 -0.42 -5.00 -2.97
CA ILE A 55 0.89 -5.55 -3.34
C ILE A 55 0.93 -7.06 -3.07
N TRP A 56 0.47 -7.48 -1.90
CA TRP A 56 0.45 -8.89 -1.51
C TRP A 56 -0.43 -9.74 -2.43
N LYS A 57 -1.59 -9.23 -2.86
CA LYS A 57 -2.46 -9.87 -3.85
C LYS A 57 -1.85 -9.92 -5.25
N GLN A 58 -1.06 -8.90 -5.63
CA GLN A 58 -0.37 -8.89 -6.92
C GLN A 58 0.73 -9.97 -6.98
N TRP A 59 1.33 -10.31 -5.84
CA TRP A 59 2.26 -11.42 -5.70
C TRP A 59 1.51 -12.76 -5.57
N LYS A 60 0.98 -13.24 -6.71
CA LYS A 60 0.17 -14.47 -6.77
C LYS A 60 0.92 -15.73 -6.28
N THR A 61 2.22 -15.84 -6.55
CA THR A 61 3.02 -17.02 -6.20
C THR A 61 3.95 -16.77 -5.02
N PRO A 62 4.18 -17.77 -4.14
CA PRO A 62 5.08 -17.63 -2.98
C PRO A 62 6.52 -17.33 -3.40
N GLN A 63 6.96 -17.86 -4.56
CA GLN A 63 8.26 -17.54 -5.14
C GLN A 63 8.40 -16.05 -5.49
N LYS A 64 7.35 -15.44 -6.07
CA LYS A 64 7.36 -14.00 -6.41
C LYS A 64 7.35 -13.15 -5.14
N LYS A 65 6.56 -13.52 -4.13
CA LYS A 65 6.61 -12.89 -2.79
C LYS A 65 8.02 -12.93 -2.22
N MET A 66 8.67 -14.09 -2.26
CA MET A 66 10.02 -14.26 -1.72
C MET A 66 11.05 -13.40 -2.44
N LYS A 67 11.08 -13.44 -3.79
CA LYS A 67 12.00 -12.61 -4.59
C LYS A 67 11.80 -11.12 -4.32
N SER A 68 10.55 -10.66 -4.27
CA SER A 68 10.25 -9.24 -4.00
C SER A 68 10.61 -8.82 -2.57
N LEU A 69 10.37 -9.65 -1.56
CA LEU A 69 10.71 -9.36 -0.17
C LEU A 69 12.23 -9.35 0.07
N ILE A 70 12.98 -10.26 -0.55
CA ILE A 70 14.45 -10.26 -0.51
C ILE A 70 15.00 -8.99 -1.18
N LYS A 71 14.42 -8.57 -2.32
CA LYS A 71 14.80 -7.32 -2.99
C LYS A 71 14.59 -6.07 -2.11
N ILE A 72 13.61 -6.12 -1.20
CA ILE A 72 13.34 -5.03 -0.23
C ILE A 72 14.28 -5.11 0.99
N GLY A 73 15.09 -6.17 1.12
CA GLY A 73 16.06 -6.36 2.21
C GLY A 73 15.55 -7.21 3.37
N VAL A 74 14.43 -7.93 3.22
CA VAL A 74 13.94 -8.84 4.26
C VAL A 74 14.77 -10.12 4.28
N ASN A 75 15.29 -10.51 5.45
CA ASN A 75 16.07 -11.73 5.64
C ASN A 75 15.37 -12.97 5.02
N LYS A 76 16.15 -13.81 4.31
CA LYS A 76 15.67 -14.99 3.59
C LYS A 76 14.82 -15.93 4.44
N ASN A 77 15.19 -16.16 5.70
CA ASN A 77 14.48 -17.06 6.62
C ASN A 77 13.10 -16.51 7.00
N ARG A 78 13.05 -15.22 7.35
CA ARG A 78 11.80 -14.51 7.64
C ARG A 78 10.90 -14.46 6.40
N THR A 79 11.49 -14.19 5.25
CA THR A 79 10.79 -14.13 3.97
C THR A 79 10.16 -15.48 3.61
N LYS A 80 10.89 -16.60 3.75
CA LYS A 80 10.35 -17.94 3.49
C LYS A 80 9.15 -18.22 4.38
N ARG A 81 9.22 -17.89 5.67
CA ARG A 81 8.08 -18.01 6.58
C ARG A 81 6.89 -17.19 6.08
N MET A 82 7.07 -15.91 5.78
CA MET A 82 5.99 -15.01 5.35
C MET A 82 5.38 -15.38 4.00
N ALA A 83 6.17 -15.88 3.04
CA ALA A 83 5.69 -16.18 1.69
C ALA A 83 4.79 -17.43 1.64
N TYR A 84 5.09 -18.42 2.48
CA TYR A 84 4.37 -19.70 2.55
C TYR A 84 3.30 -19.73 3.64
N PHE A 85 3.26 -18.72 4.53
CA PHE A 85 2.15 -18.52 5.46
C PHE A 85 0.88 -18.17 4.65
N ARG A 86 -0.15 -19.01 4.75
CA ARG A 86 -1.43 -18.86 4.05
C ARG A 86 -2.50 -18.32 4.99
#